data_AF-A0A6V7QVD8-F1
#
_entry.id   AF-A0A6V7QVD8-F1
#
_cell.length_a   1.000
_cell.length_b   1.000
_cell.length_c   1.000
_cell.angle_alpha   90.00
_cell.angle_beta   90.00
_cell.angle_gamma   90.00
#
_symmetry.space_group_name_H-M   'P 1'
#
loop_
_entity.id
_entity.type
_entity.pdbx_description
1 polymer ?
#
loop_
_entity_poly.entity_id
_entity_poly.type
_entity_poly.pdbx_seq_one_letter_code
_entity_poly.pdbx_strand_id
1 'polypeptide(L)'
;MYLLLIPLLAVAAAHLSSPSSLRVLHALWAQLRLNLLSAVLCSAALCFCTPLLPHPPRPVFLVDFSCYKPGDAWRCTRERFMQCTKSIASFTEENIEFQRKIIEKSGLGDSTYLPGSVLDIPGNPSMKEARKEAEMVMFGALDELFAKTSVKPKDIGILVVNCSLFNPTPSLSAMIVNRFKLRGNIRSYNLGGMGCSASVIAVDLAKDLLQAHPSTYAVVV
;
A
#
# COMPACT_ATOMS: atom_id res chain seq x y z
N MET A 1 -21.48 67.16 44.79
CA MET A 1 -20.59 66.31 43.98
C MET A 1 -20.98 66.18 42.49
N TYR A 2 -22.17 66.63 42.06
CA TYR A 2 -22.58 66.61 40.64
C TYR A 2 -22.29 67.92 39.86
N LEU A 3 -22.07 69.05 40.54
CA LEU A 3 -21.81 70.36 39.92
C LEU A 3 -20.43 70.48 39.25
N LEU A 4 -19.46 69.63 39.61
CA LEU A 4 -18.12 69.59 38.99
C LEU A 4 -18.02 68.60 37.81
N LEU A 5 -19.02 67.73 37.63
CA LEU A 5 -19.04 66.74 36.54
C LEU A 5 -19.48 67.38 35.21
N ILE A 6 -20.39 68.37 35.27
CA ILE A 6 -20.96 69.04 34.09
C ILE A 6 -19.90 69.87 33.34
N PRO A 7 -19.05 70.69 34.00
CA PRO A 7 -17.98 71.41 33.32
C PRO A 7 -16.93 70.47 32.72
N LEU A 8 -16.63 69.36 33.42
CA LEU A 8 -15.64 68.37 32.98
C LEU A 8 -16.13 67.61 31.73
N LEU A 9 -17.42 67.25 31.70
CA LEU A 9 -18.09 66.66 30.53
C LEU A 9 -18.19 67.66 29.37
N ALA A 10 -18.45 68.94 29.64
CA ALA A 10 -18.49 69.98 28.61
C ALA A 10 -17.11 70.27 28.00
N VAL A 11 -16.06 70.30 28.82
CA VAL A 11 -14.65 70.43 28.37
C VAL A 11 -14.22 69.20 27.60
N ALA A 12 -14.56 67.99 28.06
CA ALA A 12 -14.32 66.76 27.30
C ALA A 12 -15.07 66.78 25.96
N ALA A 13 -16.33 67.19 25.93
CA ALA A 13 -17.12 67.32 24.70
C ALA A 13 -16.56 68.38 23.74
N ALA A 14 -16.07 69.52 24.25
CA ALA A 14 -15.44 70.56 23.46
C ALA A 14 -14.07 70.11 22.90
N HIS A 15 -13.29 69.36 23.67
CA HIS A 15 -12.05 68.75 23.19
C HIS A 15 -12.31 67.63 22.17
N LEU A 16 -13.39 66.86 22.29
CA LEU A 16 -13.83 65.89 21.28
C LEU A 16 -14.44 66.53 20.03
N SER A 17 -14.98 67.75 20.15
CA SER A 17 -15.55 68.53 19.03
C SER A 17 -14.51 69.38 18.31
N SER A 18 -13.27 69.42 18.81
CA SER A 18 -12.17 70.12 18.17
C SER A 18 -11.90 69.51 16.78
N PRO A 19 -11.69 70.31 15.73
CA PRO A 19 -11.48 69.81 14.37
C PRO A 19 -10.27 68.86 14.24
N SER A 20 -9.32 68.91 15.17
CA SER A 20 -8.19 67.97 15.25
C SER A 20 -8.57 66.61 15.84
N SER A 21 -9.41 66.55 16.88
CA SER A 21 -9.84 65.29 17.50
C SER A 21 -10.88 64.55 16.66
N LEU A 22 -11.76 65.28 15.97
CA LEU A 22 -12.67 64.69 14.97
C LEU A 22 -11.89 64.06 13.81
N ARG A 23 -10.80 64.67 13.35
CA ARG A 23 -9.91 64.08 12.33
C ARG A 23 -9.21 62.82 12.84
N VAL A 24 -8.77 62.81 14.10
CA VAL A 24 -8.16 61.63 14.75
C VAL A 24 -9.17 60.50 14.91
N LEU A 25 -10.41 60.78 15.32
CA LEU A 25 -11.48 59.79 15.40
C LEU A 25 -11.84 59.24 14.02
N HIS A 26 -11.88 60.09 12.98
CA HIS A 26 -12.14 59.63 11.61
C HIS A 26 -11.00 58.76 11.07
N ALA A 27 -9.75 59.12 11.36
CA ALA A 27 -8.57 58.33 11.01
C ALA A 27 -8.55 56.98 11.74
N LEU A 28 -8.84 56.97 13.05
CA LEU A 28 -9.00 55.75 13.85
C LEU A 28 -10.13 54.87 13.33
N TRP A 29 -11.29 55.46 12.97
CA TRP A 29 -12.43 54.73 12.41
C TRP A 29 -12.14 54.15 11.02
N ALA A 30 -11.41 54.89 10.18
CA ALA A 30 -10.95 54.42 8.88
C ALA A 30 -9.92 53.28 9.03
N GLN A 31 -8.96 53.41 9.95
CA GLN A 31 -8.01 52.33 10.29
C GLN A 31 -8.74 51.10 10.84
N LEU A 32 -9.74 51.29 11.71
CA LEU A 32 -10.54 50.20 12.26
C LEU A 32 -11.34 49.49 11.17
N ARG A 33 -12.00 50.24 10.27
CA ARG A 33 -12.75 49.68 9.13
C ARG A 33 -11.86 48.94 8.15
N LEU A 34 -10.71 49.51 7.78
CA LEU A 34 -9.74 48.88 6.87
C LEU A 34 -9.16 47.61 7.50
N ASN A 35 -8.83 47.64 8.80
CA ASN A 35 -8.35 46.47 9.53
C ASN A 35 -9.42 45.39 9.67
N LEU A 36 -10.69 45.77 9.84
CA LEU A 36 -11.80 44.81 9.90
C LEU A 36 -12.08 44.18 8.53
N LEU A 37 -12.11 44.98 7.47
CA LEU A 37 -12.27 44.51 6.09
C LEU A 37 -11.11 43.60 5.68
N SER A 38 -9.86 43.99 5.96
CA SER A 38 -8.70 43.17 5.67
C SER A 38 -8.71 41.87 6.48
N ALA A 39 -9.07 41.91 7.76
CA ALA A 39 -9.21 40.71 8.59
C ALA A 39 -10.29 39.77 8.06
N VAL A 40 -11.46 40.29 7.65
CA VAL A 40 -12.55 39.48 7.07
C VAL A 40 -12.13 38.87 5.74
N LEU A 41 -11.49 39.64 4.86
CA LEU A 41 -11.00 39.15 3.57
C LEU A 41 -9.91 38.07 3.75
N CYS A 42 -8.96 38.28 4.67
CA CYS A 42 -7.93 37.29 4.98
C CYS A 42 -8.54 36.02 5.59
N SER A 43 -9.52 36.15 6.47
CA SER A 43 -10.21 35.01 7.09
C SER A 43 -11.02 34.22 6.07
N ALA A 44 -11.73 34.90 5.17
CA ALA A 44 -12.46 34.28 4.08
C ALA A 44 -11.52 33.58 3.09
N ALA A 45 -10.38 34.20 2.75
CA ALA A 45 -9.35 33.60 1.92
C ALA A 45 -8.74 32.35 2.59
N LEU A 46 -8.44 32.40 3.89
CA LEU A 46 -7.96 31.26 4.65
C LEU A 46 -8.98 30.10 4.63
N CYS A 47 -10.24 30.36 4.93
CA CYS A 47 -11.30 29.34 4.89
C CYS A 47 -11.55 28.77 3.48
N PHE A 48 -11.32 29.57 2.44
CA PHE A 48 -11.44 29.12 1.05
C PHE A 48 -10.22 28.32 0.59
N CYS A 49 -9.02 28.64 1.11
CA CYS A 49 -7.78 27.95 0.79
C CYS A 49 -7.55 26.67 1.61
N THR A 50 -8.13 26.54 2.81
CA THR A 50 -7.95 25.35 3.67
C THR A 50 -8.33 24.02 3.02
N PRO A 51 -9.37 23.88 2.17
CA PRO A 51 -9.67 22.63 1.46
C PRO A 51 -8.71 22.34 0.30
N LEU A 52 -7.98 23.35 -0.18
CA LEU A 52 -6.97 23.22 -1.23
C LEU A 52 -5.63 22.73 -0.67
N LEU A 53 -5.46 22.77 0.66
CA LEU A 53 -4.27 22.24 1.30
C LEU A 53 -4.28 20.71 1.25
N PRO A 54 -3.15 20.07 0.93
CA PRO A 54 -3.06 18.62 0.94
C PRO A 54 -3.31 18.11 2.36
N HIS A 55 -4.33 17.27 2.51
CA HIS A 55 -4.50 16.51 3.74
C HIS A 55 -3.35 15.53 3.90
N PRO A 56 -2.81 15.34 5.11
CA PRO A 56 -1.79 14.34 5.34
C PRO A 56 -2.33 12.97 4.94
N PRO A 57 -1.50 12.11 4.30
CA PRO A 57 -1.92 10.77 3.92
C PRO A 57 -2.34 10.01 5.17
N ARG A 58 -3.38 9.19 5.03
CA ARG A 58 -3.88 8.38 6.15
C ARG A 58 -2.85 7.28 6.43
N PRO A 59 -2.61 6.92 7.69
CA PRO A 59 -1.71 5.82 7.97
C PRO A 59 -2.28 4.51 7.40
N VAL A 60 -1.42 3.76 6.72
CA VAL A 60 -1.70 2.41 6.21
C VAL A 60 -0.94 1.42 7.09
N PHE A 61 -1.63 0.40 7.57
CA PHE A 61 -1.07 -0.58 8.50
C PHE A 61 -1.04 -1.97 7.86
N LEU A 62 0.05 -2.70 8.11
CA LEU A 62 0.10 -4.14 7.87
C LEU A 62 -0.68 -4.83 8.98
N VAL A 63 -1.76 -5.52 8.62
CA VAL A 63 -2.58 -6.25 9.60
C VAL A 63 -1.89 -7.55 10.00
N ASP A 64 -1.48 -8.36 9.02
CA ASP A 64 -0.80 -9.65 9.23
C ASP A 64 -0.14 -10.10 7.90
N PHE A 65 0.66 -11.16 7.94
CA PHE A 65 1.23 -11.83 6.77
C PHE A 65 1.26 -13.36 6.96
N SER A 66 1.30 -14.10 5.87
CA SER A 66 1.42 -15.57 5.90
C SER A 66 2.28 -16.05 4.73
N CYS A 67 3.02 -17.13 4.96
CA CYS A 67 3.90 -17.74 3.97
C CYS A 67 3.55 -19.23 3.89
N TYR A 68 3.25 -19.70 2.68
CA TYR A 68 3.02 -21.12 2.49
C TYR A 68 4.33 -21.91 2.66
N LYS A 69 4.33 -22.90 3.56
CA LYS A 69 5.43 -23.85 3.74
C LYS A 69 5.01 -25.21 3.17
N PRO A 70 5.63 -25.69 2.08
CA PRO A 70 5.35 -27.02 1.56
C PRO A 70 5.75 -28.14 2.55
N GLY A 71 5.13 -29.30 2.40
CA GLY A 71 5.51 -30.51 3.15
C GLY A 71 6.84 -31.12 2.66
N ASP A 72 7.39 -32.07 3.42
CA ASP A 72 8.70 -32.66 3.16
C ASP A 72 8.82 -33.38 1.81
N ALA A 73 7.71 -33.79 1.19
CA ALA A 73 7.71 -34.38 -0.15
C ALA A 73 8.25 -33.43 -1.25
N TRP A 74 8.26 -32.12 -0.98
CA TRP A 74 8.73 -31.09 -1.91
C TRP A 74 10.13 -30.57 -1.55
N ARG A 75 10.74 -31.16 -0.50
CA ARG A 75 12.09 -30.84 -0.08
C ARG A 75 13.09 -31.39 -1.10
N CYS A 76 14.03 -30.56 -1.51
CA CYS A 76 15.09 -30.88 -2.44
C CYS A 76 16.44 -30.80 -1.72
N THR A 77 17.09 -31.95 -1.57
CA THR A 77 18.50 -32.00 -1.16
C THR A 77 19.40 -31.59 -2.33
N ARG A 78 20.63 -31.16 -2.03
CA ARG A 78 21.61 -30.86 -3.09
C ARG A 78 21.86 -32.09 -3.97
N GLU A 79 21.91 -33.27 -3.36
CA GLU A 79 22.05 -34.53 -4.09
C GLU A 79 20.86 -34.76 -5.04
N ARG A 80 19.63 -34.59 -4.55
CA ARG A 80 18.42 -34.76 -5.37
C ARG A 80 18.42 -33.77 -6.54
N PHE A 81 18.79 -32.52 -6.30
CA PHE A 81 18.93 -31.53 -7.37
C PHE A 81 19.92 -32.00 -8.44
N MET A 82 21.10 -32.47 -8.03
CA MET A 82 22.12 -32.96 -8.98
C MET A 82 21.67 -34.20 -9.76
N GLN A 83 20.89 -35.09 -9.14
CA GLN A 83 20.28 -36.23 -9.84
C GLN A 83 19.28 -35.75 -10.91
N CYS A 84 18.44 -34.77 -10.57
CA CYS A 84 17.49 -34.18 -11.53
C CYS A 84 18.25 -33.52 -12.70
N THR A 85 19.28 -32.72 -12.44
CA THR A 85 20.13 -32.11 -13.48
C THR A 85 20.72 -33.16 -14.42
N LYS A 86 21.28 -34.26 -13.88
CA LYS A 86 21.85 -35.36 -14.68
C LYS A 86 20.79 -36.03 -15.55
N SER A 87 19.56 -36.19 -15.04
CA SER A 87 18.47 -36.84 -15.76
C SER A 87 17.96 -36.06 -16.98
N ILE A 88 18.18 -34.74 -17.02
CA ILE A 88 17.78 -33.88 -18.15
C ILE A 88 18.59 -34.20 -19.42
N ALA A 89 19.75 -34.88 -19.29
CA ALA A 89 20.61 -35.34 -20.39
C ALA A 89 21.00 -34.24 -21.41
N SER A 90 20.87 -32.97 -21.04
CA SER A 90 21.17 -31.79 -21.88
C SER A 90 22.43 -31.04 -21.45
N PHE A 91 23.06 -31.47 -20.35
CA PHE A 91 24.26 -30.85 -19.79
C PHE A 91 25.48 -31.75 -19.99
N THR A 92 26.62 -31.15 -20.33
CA THR A 92 27.92 -31.81 -20.31
C THR A 92 28.38 -32.05 -18.87
N GLU A 93 29.33 -32.97 -18.67
CA GLU A 93 29.88 -33.22 -17.33
C GLU A 93 30.51 -31.96 -16.72
N GLU A 94 31.15 -31.12 -17.55
CA GLU A 94 31.69 -29.82 -17.11
C GLU A 94 30.59 -28.87 -16.61
N ASN A 95 29.46 -28.79 -17.31
CA ASN A 95 28.32 -27.97 -16.90
C ASN A 95 27.71 -28.48 -15.58
N ILE A 96 27.64 -29.80 -15.41
CA ILE A 96 27.11 -30.44 -14.20
C ILE A 96 28.03 -30.14 -13.01
N GLU A 97 29.34 -30.27 -13.20
CA GLU A 97 30.34 -29.96 -12.18
C GLU A 97 30.35 -28.46 -11.82
N PHE A 98 30.13 -27.58 -12.79
CA PHE A 98 29.96 -26.16 -12.55
C PHE A 98 28.69 -25.86 -11.73
N GLN A 99 27.56 -26.47 -12.06
CA GLN A 99 26.32 -26.33 -11.27
C GLN A 99 26.50 -26.82 -9.83
N ARG A 100 27.20 -27.95 -9.62
CA ARG A 100 27.53 -28.46 -8.27
C ARG A 100 28.25 -27.40 -7.44
N LYS A 101 29.29 -26.77 -8.01
CA LYS A 101 30.04 -25.69 -7.35
C LYS A 101 29.18 -24.47 -7.02
N ILE A 102 28.22 -24.11 -7.89
CA ILE A 102 27.27 -23.03 -7.62
C ILE A 102 26.40 -23.38 -6.40
N ILE A 103 25.81 -24.58 -6.38
CA ILE A 103 24.89 -25.01 -5.32
C ILE A 103 25.60 -25.03 -3.97
N GLU A 104 26.83 -25.54 -3.91
CA GLU A 104 27.65 -25.58 -2.70
C GLU A 104 27.97 -24.19 -2.14
N LYS A 105 27.97 -23.15 -2.99
CA LYS A 105 28.25 -21.76 -2.61
C LYS A 105 27.00 -20.86 -2.58
N SER A 106 25.82 -21.39 -2.88
CA SER A 106 24.57 -20.62 -3.03
C SER A 106 23.93 -20.17 -1.71
N GLY A 107 24.35 -20.75 -0.57
CA GLY A 107 23.69 -20.58 0.72
C GLY A 107 22.40 -21.42 0.87
N LEU A 108 21.99 -22.18 -0.15
CA LEU A 108 20.85 -23.09 -0.08
C LEU A 108 21.26 -24.41 0.58
N GLY A 109 20.47 -24.86 1.56
CA GLY A 109 20.67 -26.13 2.28
C GLY A 109 19.71 -27.22 1.83
N ASP A 110 19.85 -28.41 2.42
CA ASP A 110 19.00 -29.57 2.12
C ASP A 110 17.55 -29.46 2.62
N SER A 111 17.19 -28.32 3.21
CA SER A 111 15.81 -27.95 3.60
C SER A 111 15.14 -27.00 2.60
N THR A 112 15.71 -26.84 1.40
CA THR A 112 15.14 -26.02 0.32
C THR A 112 13.98 -26.77 -0.35
N TYR A 113 12.94 -26.07 -0.78
CA TYR A 113 11.79 -26.67 -1.48
C TYR A 113 11.81 -26.28 -2.94
N LEU A 114 11.41 -27.20 -3.82
CA LEU A 114 11.24 -26.96 -5.25
C LEU A 114 9.92 -27.56 -5.74
N PRO A 115 9.36 -27.06 -6.86
CA PRO A 115 8.15 -27.61 -7.44
C PRO A 115 8.33 -29.07 -7.88
N GLY A 116 7.31 -29.90 -7.69
CA GLY A 116 7.28 -31.29 -8.16
C GLY A 116 7.55 -31.40 -9.66
N SER A 117 7.05 -30.46 -10.47
CA SER A 117 7.35 -30.38 -11.91
C SER A 117 8.84 -30.30 -12.23
N VAL A 118 9.65 -29.77 -11.32
CA VAL A 118 11.12 -29.69 -11.41
C VAL A 118 11.79 -30.92 -10.80
N LEU A 119 11.19 -31.51 -9.76
CA LEU A 119 11.73 -32.67 -9.04
C LEU A 119 11.39 -34.03 -9.65
N ASP A 120 10.40 -34.09 -10.54
CA ASP A 120 10.02 -35.28 -11.30
C ASP A 120 11.15 -35.71 -12.25
N ILE A 121 11.28 -37.02 -12.50
CA ILE A 121 12.24 -37.58 -13.46
C ILE A 121 11.48 -38.47 -14.45
N PRO A 122 11.35 -38.07 -15.72
CA PRO A 122 11.74 -36.77 -16.28
C PRO A 122 10.86 -35.62 -15.73
N GLY A 123 11.39 -34.40 -15.71
CA GLY A 123 10.64 -33.21 -15.25
C GLY A 123 9.40 -32.95 -16.11
N ASN A 124 8.36 -32.38 -15.52
CA ASN A 124 7.07 -32.12 -16.16
C ASN A 124 6.66 -30.62 -16.07
N PRO A 125 7.37 -29.72 -16.78
CA PRO A 125 7.09 -28.28 -16.76
C PRO A 125 5.88 -27.93 -17.64
N SER A 126 4.68 -28.36 -17.24
CA SER A 126 3.44 -28.08 -17.96
C SER A 126 2.64 -26.93 -17.32
N MET A 127 1.79 -26.28 -18.11
CA MET A 127 0.85 -25.26 -17.62
C MET A 127 -0.10 -25.81 -16.55
N LYS A 128 -0.40 -27.11 -16.59
CA LYS A 128 -1.22 -27.80 -15.60
C LYS A 128 -0.50 -27.88 -14.25
N GLU A 129 0.77 -28.28 -14.24
CA GLU A 129 1.54 -28.36 -12.99
C GLU A 129 1.86 -26.97 -12.44
N ALA A 130 2.17 -25.99 -13.29
CA ALA A 130 2.34 -24.60 -12.86
C ALA A 130 1.06 -24.02 -12.23
N ARG A 131 -0.12 -24.31 -12.80
CA ARG A 131 -1.41 -23.92 -12.20
C ARG A 131 -1.62 -24.59 -10.84
N LYS A 132 -1.36 -25.90 -10.75
CA LYS A 132 -1.50 -26.66 -9.50
C LYS A 132 -0.60 -26.13 -8.39
N GLU A 133 0.65 -25.79 -8.72
CA GLU A 133 1.59 -25.16 -7.80
C GLU A 133 1.08 -23.79 -7.34
N ALA A 134 0.69 -22.92 -8.27
CA ALA A 134 0.19 -21.58 -7.96
C ALA A 134 -1.05 -21.65 -7.05
N GLU A 135 -2.00 -22.54 -7.34
CA GLU A 135 -3.18 -22.77 -6.49
C GLU A 135 -2.78 -23.23 -5.08
N MET A 136 -1.87 -24.20 -4.97
CA MET A 136 -1.40 -24.71 -3.69
C MET A 136 -0.77 -23.59 -2.84
N VAL A 137 0.18 -22.86 -3.42
CA VAL A 137 0.96 -21.84 -2.70
C VAL A 137 0.09 -20.64 -2.35
N MET A 138 -0.64 -20.09 -3.32
CA MET A 138 -1.45 -18.90 -3.12
C MET A 138 -2.65 -19.18 -2.22
N PHE A 139 -3.37 -20.28 -2.43
CA PHE A 139 -4.53 -20.59 -1.59
C PHE A 139 -4.09 -21.00 -0.19
N GLY A 140 -3.01 -21.78 -0.05
CA GLY A 140 -2.51 -22.16 1.27
C GLY A 140 -2.07 -20.95 2.11
N ALA A 141 -1.36 -19.99 1.52
CA ALA A 141 -0.97 -18.76 2.21
C ALA A 141 -2.19 -17.90 2.59
N LEU A 142 -3.20 -17.80 1.70
CA LEU A 142 -4.40 -17.01 1.94
C LEU A 142 -5.36 -17.66 2.95
N ASP A 143 -5.50 -18.98 2.95
CA ASP A 143 -6.27 -19.73 3.94
C ASP A 143 -5.72 -19.45 5.34
N GLU A 144 -4.39 -19.52 5.51
CA GLU A 144 -3.72 -19.19 6.77
C GLU A 144 -3.91 -17.71 7.16
N LEU A 145 -3.76 -16.79 6.21
CA LEU A 145 -3.94 -15.35 6.45
C LEU A 145 -5.36 -15.01 6.92
N PHE A 146 -6.38 -15.53 6.24
CA PHE A 146 -7.78 -15.29 6.61
C PHE A 146 -8.13 -15.97 7.94
N ALA A 147 -7.56 -17.14 8.23
CA ALA A 147 -7.73 -17.80 9.52
C ALA A 147 -7.12 -16.98 10.68
N LYS A 148 -5.89 -16.47 10.52
CA LYS A 148 -5.22 -15.65 11.54
C LYS A 148 -5.94 -14.33 11.82
N THR A 149 -6.35 -13.65 10.76
CA THR A 149 -6.89 -12.28 10.86
C THR A 149 -8.39 -12.25 11.18
N SER A 150 -9.11 -13.35 10.93
CA SER A 150 -10.58 -13.40 10.97
C SER A 150 -11.27 -12.38 10.04
N VAL A 151 -10.54 -11.78 9.10
CA VAL A 151 -11.08 -10.87 8.09
C VAL A 151 -11.88 -11.68 7.08
N LYS A 152 -13.12 -11.27 6.82
CA LYS A 152 -13.96 -12.00 5.86
C LYS A 152 -13.48 -11.70 4.44
N PRO A 153 -13.43 -12.70 3.54
CA PRO A 153 -13.06 -12.46 2.14
C PRO A 153 -13.91 -11.39 1.43
N LYS A 154 -15.14 -11.15 1.88
CA LYS A 154 -16.03 -10.09 1.37
C LYS A 154 -15.62 -8.67 1.77
N ASP A 155 -14.81 -8.51 2.82
CA ASP A 155 -14.34 -7.20 3.30
C ASP A 155 -13.08 -6.74 2.53
N ILE A 156 -12.43 -7.66 1.80
CA ILE A 156 -11.27 -7.36 0.95
C ILE A 156 -11.72 -6.55 -0.25
N GLY A 157 -11.12 -5.38 -0.42
CA GLY A 157 -11.48 -4.46 -1.47
C GLY A 157 -10.48 -4.26 -2.58
N ILE A 158 -9.23 -4.60 -2.30
CA ILE A 158 -8.12 -4.51 -3.24
C ILE A 158 -7.39 -5.85 -3.17
N LEU A 159 -7.09 -6.43 -4.32
CA LEU A 159 -6.24 -7.60 -4.46
C LEU A 159 -5.13 -7.26 -5.44
N VAL A 160 -3.88 -7.36 -5.02
CA VAL A 160 -2.71 -7.24 -5.87
C VAL A 160 -2.03 -8.60 -5.88
N VAL A 161 -1.96 -9.23 -7.04
CA VAL A 161 -1.23 -10.49 -7.23
C VAL A 161 -0.02 -10.23 -8.08
N ASN A 162 1.13 -10.75 -7.67
CA ASN A 162 2.37 -10.69 -8.41
C ASN A 162 2.86 -12.10 -8.72
N CYS A 163 3.07 -12.38 -10.02
CA CYS A 163 3.77 -13.58 -10.44
C CYS A 163 4.55 -13.32 -11.73
N SER A 164 5.86 -13.56 -11.70
CA SER A 164 6.69 -13.43 -12.91
C SER A 164 6.83 -14.75 -13.70
N LEU A 165 6.68 -15.90 -13.03
CA LEU A 165 6.92 -17.21 -13.63
C LEU A 165 5.72 -17.79 -14.37
N PHE A 166 4.50 -17.36 -14.00
CA PHE A 166 3.27 -17.95 -14.54
C PHE A 166 2.16 -16.91 -14.64
N ASN A 167 1.78 -16.55 -15.88
CA ASN A 167 0.74 -15.55 -16.17
C ASN A 167 -0.34 -16.12 -17.10
N PRO A 168 -1.22 -17.02 -16.58
CA PRO A 168 -2.24 -17.69 -17.38
C PRO A 168 -3.44 -16.79 -17.69
N THR A 169 -4.28 -17.26 -18.61
CA THR A 169 -5.65 -16.77 -18.80
C THR A 169 -6.63 -17.90 -18.43
N PRO A 170 -7.61 -17.69 -17.52
CA PRO A 170 -7.80 -16.51 -16.66
C PRO A 170 -6.62 -16.24 -15.70
N SER A 171 -6.48 -14.99 -15.25
CA SER A 171 -5.36 -14.55 -14.40
C SER A 171 -5.37 -15.19 -13.00
N LEU A 172 -4.22 -15.17 -12.32
CA LEU A 172 -4.09 -15.64 -10.94
C LEU A 172 -4.96 -14.83 -9.98
N SER A 173 -5.06 -13.52 -10.18
CA SER A 173 -6.00 -12.68 -9.45
C SER A 173 -7.46 -13.13 -9.63
N ALA A 174 -7.88 -13.49 -10.84
CA ALA A 174 -9.23 -13.99 -11.10
C ALA A 174 -9.47 -15.36 -10.42
N MET A 175 -8.44 -16.22 -10.39
CA MET A 175 -8.51 -17.49 -9.68
C MET A 175 -8.75 -17.30 -8.18
N ILE A 176 -8.02 -16.38 -7.54
CA ILE A 176 -8.17 -16.05 -6.12
C ILE A 176 -9.56 -15.44 -5.86
N VAL A 177 -9.99 -14.47 -6.66
CA VAL A 177 -11.33 -13.86 -6.55
C VAL A 177 -12.43 -14.92 -6.58
N ASN A 178 -12.34 -15.87 -7.52
CA ASN A 178 -13.33 -16.93 -7.67
C ASN A 178 -13.26 -17.98 -6.56
N ARG A 179 -12.07 -18.35 -6.07
CA ARG A 179 -11.88 -19.34 -5.00
C ARG A 179 -12.45 -18.85 -3.67
N PHE A 180 -12.06 -17.66 -3.25
CA PHE A 180 -12.45 -17.08 -1.96
C PHE A 180 -13.79 -16.32 -2.00
N LYS A 181 -14.43 -16.26 -3.17
CA LYS A 181 -15.67 -15.52 -3.40
C LYS A 181 -15.55 -14.09 -2.87
N LEU A 182 -14.51 -13.38 -3.28
CA LEU A 182 -14.31 -11.98 -2.92
C LEU A 182 -15.51 -11.12 -3.39
N ARG A 183 -15.57 -9.86 -2.94
CA ARG A 183 -16.69 -8.97 -3.31
C ARG A 183 -16.72 -8.69 -4.82
N GLY A 184 -17.91 -8.48 -5.37
CA GLY A 184 -18.10 -8.31 -6.82
C GLY A 184 -17.50 -7.01 -7.38
N ASN A 185 -17.33 -5.99 -6.55
CA ASN A 185 -16.68 -4.71 -6.89
C ASN A 185 -15.22 -4.65 -6.41
N ILE A 186 -14.53 -5.79 -6.37
CA ILE A 186 -13.11 -5.84 -6.01
C ILE A 186 -12.25 -5.16 -7.08
N ARG A 187 -11.19 -4.46 -6.65
CA ARG A 187 -10.14 -3.97 -7.54
C ARG A 187 -9.02 -4.99 -7.57
N SER A 188 -8.94 -5.78 -8.64
CA SER A 188 -7.95 -6.84 -8.79
C SER A 188 -6.86 -6.47 -9.80
N TYR A 189 -5.60 -6.57 -9.40
CA TYR A 189 -4.42 -6.31 -10.20
C TYR A 189 -3.59 -7.59 -10.31
N ASN A 190 -3.11 -7.92 -11.52
CA ASN A 190 -2.23 -9.06 -11.77
C ASN A 190 -0.93 -8.55 -12.40
N LEU A 191 0.09 -8.40 -11.58
CA LEU A 191 1.41 -7.92 -11.93
C LEU A 191 2.30 -9.07 -12.39
N GLY A 192 3.10 -8.83 -13.43
CA GLY A 192 4.07 -9.78 -13.95
C GLY A 192 5.26 -9.09 -14.59
N GLY A 193 6.36 -9.83 -14.80
CA GLY A 193 7.53 -9.36 -15.54
C GLY A 193 8.52 -8.48 -14.75
N MET A 194 8.28 -8.21 -13.46
CA MET A 194 9.15 -7.38 -12.63
C MET A 194 10.19 -8.19 -11.82
N GLY A 195 10.09 -9.52 -11.77
CA GLY A 195 11.05 -10.38 -11.08
C GLY A 195 11.05 -10.18 -9.57
N CYS A 196 12.23 -10.24 -8.94
CA CYS A 196 12.37 -10.25 -7.48
C CYS A 196 11.99 -8.93 -6.79
N SER A 197 11.95 -7.80 -7.50
CA SER A 197 11.55 -6.50 -6.93
C SER A 197 10.03 -6.33 -6.83
N ALA A 198 9.28 -7.22 -7.51
CA ALA A 198 7.85 -7.07 -7.72
C ALA A 198 7.03 -7.10 -6.42
N SER A 199 7.49 -7.80 -5.38
CA SER A 199 6.80 -7.85 -4.09
C SER A 199 6.75 -6.48 -3.40
N VAL A 200 7.85 -5.71 -3.42
CA VAL A 200 7.88 -4.37 -2.81
C VAL A 200 7.04 -3.38 -3.62
N ILE A 201 7.08 -3.49 -4.96
CA ILE A 201 6.26 -2.70 -5.86
C ILE A 201 4.77 -2.97 -5.63
N ALA A 202 4.39 -4.24 -5.42
CA ALA A 202 3.01 -4.61 -5.14
C ALA A 202 2.50 -4.03 -3.81
N VAL A 203 3.36 -4.01 -2.78
CA VAL A 203 3.06 -3.38 -1.49
C VAL A 203 2.91 -1.86 -1.62
N ASP A 204 3.79 -1.21 -2.39
CA ASP A 204 3.71 0.24 -2.64
C ASP A 204 2.43 0.61 -3.42
N LEU A 205 2.09 -0.17 -4.44
CA LEU A 205 0.81 -0.03 -5.15
C LEU A 205 -0.39 -0.20 -4.20
N ALA A 206 -0.36 -1.21 -3.32
CA ALA A 206 -1.44 -1.42 -2.35
C ALA A 206 -1.58 -0.24 -1.39
N LYS A 207 -0.46 0.35 -0.95
CA LYS A 207 -0.44 1.57 -0.12
C LYS A 207 -1.12 2.73 -0.83
N ASP A 208 -0.77 3.01 -2.08
CA ASP A 208 -1.35 4.10 -2.86
C ASP A 208 -2.86 3.88 -3.12
N LEU A 209 -3.26 2.65 -3.41
CA LEU A 209 -4.67 2.30 -3.57
C LEU A 209 -5.47 2.47 -2.27
N LEU A 210 -4.89 2.19 -1.11
CA LEU A 210 -5.53 2.40 0.19
C LEU A 210 -5.65 3.89 0.54
N GLN A 211 -4.78 4.76 0.03
CA GLN A 211 -4.97 6.22 0.13
C GLN A 211 -6.18 6.68 -0.66
N ALA A 212 -6.37 6.13 -1.87
CA ALA A 212 -7.48 6.48 -2.76
C ALA A 212 -8.81 5.83 -2.37
N HIS A 213 -8.78 4.70 -1.65
CA HIS A 213 -9.95 3.91 -1.29
C HIS A 213 -10.02 3.69 0.22
N PRO A 214 -10.65 4.60 0.97
CA PRO A 214 -10.69 4.52 2.42
C PRO A 214 -11.56 3.36 2.93
N SER A 215 -11.28 2.92 4.17
CA SER A 215 -12.08 1.95 4.92
C SER A 215 -12.23 0.60 4.23
N THR A 216 -11.12 0.07 3.68
CA THR A 216 -11.10 -1.25 3.05
C THR A 216 -9.78 -1.97 3.33
N TYR A 217 -9.76 -3.29 3.12
CA TYR A 217 -8.55 -4.09 3.20
C TYR A 217 -7.96 -4.33 1.80
N ALA A 218 -6.63 -4.35 1.75
CA ALA A 218 -5.88 -4.80 0.59
C ALA A 218 -5.17 -6.13 0.93
N VAL A 219 -5.17 -7.06 -0.02
CA VAL A 219 -4.38 -8.29 0.06
C VAL A 219 -3.35 -8.25 -1.06
N VAL A 220 -2.09 -8.51 -0.70
CA VAL A 220 -0.97 -8.63 -1.64
C VAL A 220 -0.51 -10.07 -1.63
N VAL A 221 -0.38 -10.68 -2.82
CA VAL A 221 0.03 -12.07 -3.04
C VAL A 221 1.23 -12.09 -3.98
#